data_AF-A0A3D2IA34-F1
#
_entry.id   AF-A0A3D2IA34-F1
#
_cell.length_a   1.000
_cell.length_b   1.000
_cell.length_c   1.000
_cell.angle_alpha   90.00
_cell.angle_beta   90.00
_cell.angle_gamma   90.00
#
_symmetry.space_group_name_H-M   'P 1'
#
loop_
_entity.id
_entity.type
_entity.pdbx_description
1 polymer ?
#
loop_
_entity_poly.entity_id
_entity_poly.type
_entity_poly.pdbx_seq_one_letter_code
_entity_poly.pdbx_strand_id
1 'polypeptide(L)' 'MMKTGLEELEQYTLTRSQYAKRIGKTTNAVRMMMRHGKLLGEFRFDGSKFLFKDPKRPREYKGQYHGQRPPKRKIN' A
#
# COMPACT_ATOMS: atom_id res chain seq x y z
N MET A 1 8.97 6.95 -27.41
CA MET A 1 8.63 8.24 -26.77
C MET A 1 9.16 8.19 -25.34
N MET A 2 10.26 8.90 -25.05
CA MET A 2 10.86 8.94 -23.71
C MET A 2 10.01 9.87 -22.85
N LYS A 3 9.34 9.34 -21.84
CA LYS A 3 8.63 10.17 -20.85
C LYS A 3 9.68 11.00 -20.13
N THR A 4 9.53 12.32 -20.16
CA THR A 4 10.41 13.22 -19.42
C THR A 4 10.20 12.98 -17.91
N GLY A 5 11.25 13.11 -17.10
CA GLY A 5 11.18 12.84 -15.67
C GLY A 5 10.06 13.60 -14.94
N LEU A 6 9.62 14.74 -15.47
CA LEU A 6 8.48 15.51 -14.96
C LEU A 6 7.14 14.76 -15.04
N GLU A 7 6.90 14.05 -16.15
CA GLU A 7 5.65 13.35 -16.43
C GLU A 7 5.45 12.12 -15.51
N GLU A 8 6.56 11.56 -15.01
CA GLU A 8 6.54 10.52 -13.98
C GLU A 8 6.25 11.10 -12.59
N LEU A 9 6.65 12.34 -12.34
CA LEU A 9 6.46 12.99 -11.05
C LEU A 9 4.99 13.40 -10.84
N GLU A 10 4.31 13.84 -11.89
CA GLU A 10 2.88 14.22 -11.85
C GLU A 10 1.94 13.04 -11.54
N GLN A 11 2.38 11.80 -11.76
CA GLN A 11 1.55 10.62 -11.46
C GLN A 11 1.37 10.40 -9.94
N TYR A 12 2.21 11.01 -9.10
CA TYR A 12 2.17 10.87 -7.64
C TYR A 12 1.44 12.06 -7.00
N THR A 13 0.12 12.04 -7.02
CA THR A 13 -0.72 13.13 -6.46
C THR A 13 -1.31 12.79 -5.10
N LEU A 14 -1.51 11.51 -4.80
CA LEU A 14 -2.30 11.09 -3.65
C LEU A 14 -1.47 11.11 -2.37
N THR A 15 -2.06 11.66 -1.31
CA THR A 15 -1.53 11.47 0.05
C THR A 15 -1.84 10.07 0.55
N ARG A 16 -1.10 9.61 1.57
CA ARG A 16 -1.30 8.31 2.20
C ARG A 16 -2.75 8.04 2.66
N SER A 17 -3.44 9.06 3.18
CA SER A 17 -4.84 8.95 3.62
C SER A 17 -5.79 8.82 2.45
N GLN A 18 -5.58 9.58 1.37
CA GLN A 18 -6.38 9.49 0.15
C GLN A 18 -6.16 8.15 -0.56
N TYR A 19 -4.92 7.69 -0.67
CA TYR A 19 -4.60 6.37 -1.23
C TYR A 19 -5.26 5.25 -0.42
N ALA A 20 -5.23 5.33 0.91
CA ALA A 20 -5.90 4.38 1.79
C ALA A 20 -7.42 4.31 1.54
N LYS A 21 -8.08 5.46 1.35
CA LYS A 21 -9.50 5.51 0.99
C LYS A 21 -9.77 4.88 -0.38
N ARG A 22 -8.93 5.15 -1.38
CA ARG A 22 -9.07 4.59 -2.74
C ARG A 22 -8.99 3.06 -2.76
N ILE A 23 -8.13 2.47 -1.93
CA ILE A 23 -7.96 1.01 -1.84
C ILE A 23 -8.86 0.35 -0.76
N GLY A 24 -9.69 1.13 -0.04
CA GLY A 24 -10.53 0.62 1.03
C GLY A 24 -9.74 0.04 2.24
N LYS A 25 -8.59 0.62 2.58
CA LYS A 25 -7.76 0.20 3.74
C LYS A 25 -7.55 1.34 4.72
N THR A 26 -7.06 1.00 5.91
CA THR A 26 -6.62 2.00 6.89
C THR A 26 -5.24 2.56 6.54
N THR A 27 -4.94 3.76 7.03
CA THR A 27 -3.62 4.39 6.86
C THR A 27 -2.49 3.55 7.48
N ASN A 28 -2.76 2.83 8.58
CA ASN A 28 -1.80 1.93 9.20
C ASN A 28 -1.51 0.71 8.31
N ALA A 29 -2.54 0.15 7.66
CA ALA A 29 -2.33 -0.93 6.68
C ALA A 29 -1.43 -0.47 5.53
N VAL A 30 -1.57 0.77 5.05
CA VAL A 30 -0.66 1.35 4.05
C VAL A 30 0.77 1.46 4.58
N ARG A 31 0.98 1.92 5.83
CA ARG A 31 2.31 1.94 6.46
C ARG A 31 2.95 0.56 6.52
N MET A 32 2.19 -0.45 6.92
CA MET A 32 2.67 -1.83 6.96
C MET A 32 3.05 -2.33 5.55
N MET A 33 2.23 -2.04 4.53
CA MET A 33 2.55 -2.40 3.14
C MET A 33 3.83 -1.72 2.64
N MET A 34 4.05 -0.45 2.98
CA MET A 34 5.31 0.25 2.68
C MET A 34 6.49 -0.44 3.37
N ARG A 35 6.36 -0.76 4.66
CA ARG A 35 7.42 -1.42 5.45
C ARG A 35 7.76 -2.82 4.94
N HIS A 36 6.77 -3.53 4.40
CA HIS A 36 6.94 -4.86 3.80
C HIS A 36 7.30 -4.83 2.30
N GLY A 37 7.49 -3.65 1.70
CA GLY A 37 7.84 -3.53 0.28
C GLY A 37 6.73 -3.88 -0.71
N LYS A 38 5.48 -4.02 -0.27
CA LYS A 38 4.33 -4.38 -1.16
C LYS A 38 3.90 -3.26 -2.10
N LEU A 39 4.42 -2.05 -1.90
CA LEU A 39 4.11 -0.84 -2.67
C LEU A 39 5.33 -0.28 -3.42
N LEU A 40 6.36 -1.11 -3.65
CA LEU A 40 7.56 -0.70 -4.39
C LEU A 40 7.16 -0.19 -5.79
N GLY A 41 7.53 1.05 -6.11
CA GLY A 41 7.19 1.73 -7.38
C GLY A 41 5.81 2.38 -7.43
N GLU A 42 4.96 2.20 -6.41
CA GLU A 42 3.64 2.83 -6.31
C GLU A 42 3.64 4.12 -5.47
N PHE A 43 4.74 4.42 -4.76
CA PHE A 43 4.89 5.66 -3.97
C PHE A 43 6.31 6.25 -4.05
N ARG A 44 6.39 7.55 -3.77
CA ARG A 44 7.60 8.37 -3.73
C ARG A 44 7.65 9.12 -2.40
N PHE A 45 8.86 9.34 -1.88
CA PHE A 45 9.09 10.32 -0.83
C PHE A 45 9.64 11.60 -1.44
N ASP A 46 8.95 12.72 -1.22
CA ASP A 46 9.26 14.03 -1.81
C ASP A 46 10.17 14.88 -0.90
N GLY A 47 10.81 14.28 0.10
CA GLY A 47 11.57 14.98 1.15
C GLY A 47 10.72 15.45 2.34
N SER A 48 9.42 15.66 2.14
CA SER A 48 8.48 16.06 3.20
C SER A 48 7.35 15.05 3.41
N LYS A 49 6.75 14.58 2.32
CA LYS A 49 5.56 13.73 2.34
C LYS A 49 5.70 12.55 1.39
N PHE A 50 4.93 11.51 1.70
CA PHE A 50 4.77 10.35 0.83
C PHE A 50 3.62 10.60 -0.14
N LEU A 51 3.93 10.53 -1.43
CA LEU A 51 2.99 10.69 -2.53
C LEU A 51 2.81 9.34 -3.22
N PHE A 52 1.57 9.02 -3.60
CA PHE A 52 1.18 7.73 -4.16
C PHE A 52 0.58 7.93 -5.55
N LYS A 53 0.79 6.93 -6.40
CA LYS A 53 0.08 6.80 -7.68
C LYS A 53 -1.35 6.36 -7.45
N ASP A 54 -2.25 6.74 -8.35
CA ASP A 54 -3.62 6.22 -8.32
C ASP A 54 -3.59 4.70 -8.56
N PRO A 55 -4.18 3.87 -7.67
CA PRO A 55 -4.23 2.44 -7.86
C PRO A 55 -4.91 2.10 -9.18
N LYS A 56 -4.15 1.55 -10.13
CA LYS A 56 -4.62 1.21 -11.49
C LYS A 56 -5.77 0.19 -11.52
N ARG A 57 -6.02 -0.50 -10.41
CA ARG A 57 -7.10 -1.48 -10.25
C ARG A 57 -7.71 -1.36 -8.85
N PRO A 58 -9.04 -1.51 -8.70
CA PRO A 58 -9.61 -1.80 -7.40
C PRO A 58 -8.98 -3.11 -6.91
N ARG A 59 -8.15 -3.04 -5.86
CA ARG A 59 -7.68 -4.24 -5.18
C ARG A 59 -8.87 -4.74 -4.35
N GLU A 60 -9.52 -5.79 -4.84
CA GLU A 60 -10.58 -6.48 -4.13
C GLU A 60 -10.08 -6.84 -2.72
N TYR A 61 -10.79 -6.38 -1.69
CA TYR A 61 -10.46 -6.71 -0.31
C TYR A 61 -10.77 -8.19 -0.10
N LYS A 62 -9.78 -9.05 -0.33
CA LYS A 62 -9.82 -10.44 0.14
C LYS A 62 -9.67 -10.39 1.65
N GLY A 63 -10.76 -10.71 2.37
CA GLY A 63 -10.84 -10.65 3.83
C GLY A 63 -9.65 -11.31 4.53
N GLN A 64 -9.32 -10.84 5.73
CA GLN A 64 -8.30 -11.46 6.57
C GLN A 64 -8.82 -12.80 7.10
N TYR A 65 -8.56 -13.88 6.35
CA TYR A 65 -8.74 -15.23 6.88
C TYR A 65 -7.59 -15.50 7.86
N HIS A 66 -7.83 -15.19 9.13
CA HIS A 66 -6.96 -15.66 10.20
C HIS A 66 -7.19 -17.18 10.29
N GLY A 67 -6.28 -17.97 9.71
CA GLY A 67 -6.31 -19.42 9.84
C GLY A 67 -6.45 -19.82 11.31
N GLN A 68 -7.15 -20.94 11.56
CA GLN A 68 -7.31 -21.47 12.91
C GLN A 68 -5.93 -21.65 13.54
N ARG A 69 -5.71 -21.08 14.73
CA ARG A 69 -4.47 -21.30 15.46
C ARG A 69 -4.38 -22.79 15.81
N PRO A 70 -3.24 -23.46 15.58
CA PRO A 70 -3.12 -24.86 15.95
C PRO A 70 -3.35 -25.02 17.47
N PRO A 71 -4.05 -26.08 17.91
CA PRO A 71 -4.28 -26.31 19.32
C PRO A 71 -2.94 -26.45 20.05
N LYS A 72 -2.85 -25.91 21.28
CA LYS A 72 -1.64 -26.03 22.11
C LYS A 72 -1.35 -27.52 22.34
N ARG A 73 -0.13 -27.97 22.02
CA ARG A 73 0.32 -29.35 22.31
C ARG A 73 0.34 -29.54 23.83
N LYS A 74 -0.34 -30.57 24.34
CA LYS A 74 -0.15 -31.01 25.73
C LYS A 74 1.23 -31.69 25.82
N ILE A 75 2.06 -31.21 26.74
CA ILE A 75 3.30 -31.86 27.13
C ILE A 75 2.92 -32.70 28.36
N ASN A 76 3.04 -34.02 28.25
CA ASN A 76 2.90 -34.97 29.36
C ASN A 76 4.28 -35.29 29.93
#